data_AF-A0AAU2W5W0-F1
#
_entry.id   AF-A0AAU2W5W0-F1
#
_cell.length_a   1.000
_cell.length_b   1.000
_cell.length_c   1.000
_cell.angle_alpha   90.00
_cell.angle_beta   90.00
_cell.angle_gamma   90.00
#
_symmetry.space_group_name_H-M   'P 1'
#
loop_
_entity.id
_entity.type
_entity.pdbx_description
1 polymer ?
#
loop_
_entity_poly.entity_id
_entity_poly.type
_entity_poly.pdbx_seq_one_letter_code
_entity_poly.pdbx_strand_id
1 'polypeptide(L)' 'MARAHEEFVASGEYTFRATAAHAQQLNDVVTFRWESVLTQSREVTGEGLEFVVVAEDGRIVRDYQFVGV' A
#
# COMPACT_ATOMS: atom_id res chain seq x y z
N MET A 1 -9.25 7.51 8.75
CA MET A 1 -7.94 6.85 8.60
C MET A 1 -7.59 5.90 9.76
N ALA A 2 -8.11 6.06 10.99
CA ALA A 2 -7.81 5.13 12.09
C ALA A 2 -8.39 3.71 11.92
N ARG A 3 -9.64 3.58 11.42
CA ARG A 3 -10.35 2.29 11.37
C ARG A 3 -9.64 1.20 10.56
N ALA A 4 -9.15 1.52 9.35
CA ALA A 4 -8.47 0.54 8.50
C ALA A 4 -7.12 0.10 9.10
N HIS A 5 -6.38 1.02 9.73
CA HIS A 5 -5.17 0.67 10.46
C HIS A 5 -5.48 -0.27 11.64
N GLU A 6 -6.50 0.04 12.44
CA GLU A 6 -6.91 -0.82 13.56
C GLU A 6 -7.32 -2.23 13.10
N GLU A 7 -8.06 -2.31 11.99
CA GLU A 7 -8.57 -3.57 11.43
C GLU A 7 -7.48 -4.44 10.82
N PHE A 8 -6.56 -3.84 10.05
CA PHE A 8 -5.62 -4.61 9.23
C PHE A 8 -4.16 -4.55 9.68
N VAL A 9 -3.76 -3.58 10.50
CA VAL A 9 -2.34 -3.35 10.84
C VAL A 9 -2.06 -3.50 12.33
N ALA A 10 -2.92 -2.96 13.20
CA ALA A 10 -2.64 -2.83 14.63
C ALA A 10 -2.46 -4.17 15.36
N SER A 11 -3.17 -5.22 14.92
CA SER A 11 -3.04 -6.57 15.47
C SER A 11 -1.76 -7.29 15.04
N GLY A 12 -1.12 -6.86 13.96
CA GLY A 12 -0.03 -7.57 13.31
C GLY A 12 -0.44 -8.88 12.62
N GLU A 13 -1.74 -9.17 12.51
CA GLU A 13 -2.26 -10.35 11.81
C GLU A 13 -1.94 -10.31 10.32
N TYR A 14 -1.99 -9.12 9.73
CA TYR A 14 -1.59 -8.86 8.35
C TYR A 14 -0.31 -8.01 8.30
N THR A 15 0.51 -8.29 7.29
CA THR A 15 1.63 -7.46 6.88
C THR A 15 1.44 -7.05 5.44
N PHE A 16 1.91 -5.86 5.08
CA PHE A 16 1.81 -5.35 3.72
C PHE A 16 3.21 -5.26 3.11
N ARG A 17 3.35 -5.69 1.86
CA ARG A 17 4.62 -5.60 1.12
C ARG A 17 4.38 -5.00 -0.25
N ALA A 18 5.31 -4.17 -0.72
CA ALA A 18 5.39 -3.85 -2.13
C ALA A 18 5.80 -5.12 -2.90
N THR A 19 5.15 -5.39 -4.04
CA THR A 19 5.55 -6.50 -4.90
C THR A 19 6.83 -6.15 -5.65
N ALA A 20 7.55 -7.15 -6.16
CA ALA A 20 8.90 -6.97 -6.73
C ALA A 20 8.99 -5.98 -7.91
N ALA A 21 7.87 -5.53 -8.47
CA ALA A 21 7.85 -4.40 -9.38
C ALA A 21 8.22 -3.12 -8.61
N HIS A 22 9.39 -2.56 -8.92
CA HIS A 22 9.88 -1.34 -8.28
C HIS A 22 8.82 -0.24 -8.27
N ALA A 23 8.71 0.49 -7.16
CA ALA A 23 7.97 1.74 -7.13
C ALA A 23 8.48 2.65 -8.25
N GLN A 24 7.57 3.19 -9.05
CA GLN A 24 7.88 4.08 -10.15
C GLN A 24 7.47 5.49 -9.79
N GLN A 25 8.36 6.44 -10.03
CA GLN A 25 8.06 7.86 -9.89
C GLN A 25 8.12 8.56 -11.24
N LEU A 26 7.12 9.40 -11.51
CA LEU A 26 7.11 10.33 -12.62
C LEU A 26 6.57 11.67 -12.12
N ASN A 27 7.41 12.70 -12.14
CA ASN A 27 7.12 14.01 -11.55
C ASN A 27 6.72 13.87 -10.06
N ASP A 28 5.55 14.40 -9.70
CA ASP A 28 4.93 14.39 -8.38
C ASP A 28 4.11 13.12 -8.11
N VAL A 29 4.15 12.13 -9.00
CA VAL A 29 3.38 10.89 -8.86
C VAL A 29 4.30 9.71 -8.56
N VAL A 30 3.94 8.92 -7.55
CA VAL A 30 4.55 7.62 -7.23
C VAL A 30 3.49 6.53 -7.40
N THR A 31 3.87 5.42 -8.02
CA THR A 31 3.03 4.22 -8.13
C THR A 31 3.78 2.98 -7.69
N PHE A 32 3.10 2.05 -7.04
CA PHE A 32 3.64 0.73 -6.71
C PHE A 32 2.50 -0.28 -6.52
N ARG A 33 2.79 -1.56 -6.69
CA ARG A 33 1.84 -2.63 -6.36
C ARG A 33 2.11 -3.17 -4.97
N TRP A 34 1.06 -3.57 -4.26
CA TRP A 34 1.17 -4.12 -2.92
C TRP A 34 0.39 -5.42 -2.77
N GLU A 35 0.77 -6.21 -1.77
CA GLU A 35 0.05 -7.38 -1.28
C GLU A 35 -0.17 -7.26 0.23
N SER A 36 -1.37 -7.61 0.69
CA SER A 36 -1.67 -7.94 2.08
C SER A 36 -1.38 -9.41 2.32
N VAL A 37 -0.63 -9.73 3.37
CA VAL A 37 -0.12 -11.07 3.65
C VAL A 37 -0.41 -11.44 5.09
N LEU A 38 -1.05 -12.59 5.31
CA LEU A 38 -1.21 -13.15 6.65
C LEU A 38 0.16 -13.48 7.24
N THR A 39 0.45 -12.95 8.42
CA THR A 39 1.78 -13.05 9.05
C THR A 39 2.18 -14.51 9.30
N GLN A 40 1.25 -15.34 9.77
CA GLN A 40 1.54 -16.73 10.15
C GLN A 40 1.71 -17.65 8.93
N SER A 41 0.75 -17.62 7.99
CA SER A 41 0.73 -18.54 6.85
C SER A 41 1.53 -18.04 5.64
N ARG A 42 1.86 -16.75 5.59
CA ARG A 42 2.40 -16.06 4.41
C ARG A 42 1.48 -16.08 3.19
N GLU A 43 0.19 -16.36 3.41
CA GLU A 43 -0.83 -16.33 2.37
C GLU A 43 -1.15 -14.89 1.97
N VAL A 44 -1.23 -14.64 0.66
CA VAL A 44 -1.68 -13.36 0.10
C VAL A 44 -3.20 -13.30 0.22
N THR A 45 -3.71 -12.28 0.90
CA THR A 45 -5.14 -12.08 1.18
C THR A 45 -5.75 -10.91 0.41
N GLY A 46 -4.91 -10.11 -0.24
CA GLY A 46 -5.34 -9.03 -1.10
C GLY A 46 -4.16 -8.43 -1.84
N GLU A 47 -4.43 -7.77 -2.95
CA GLU A 47 -3.44 -7.04 -3.73
C GLU A 47 -4.03 -5.76 -4.30
N GLY A 48 -3.16 -4.85 -4.72
CA GLY A 48 -3.60 -3.61 -5.34
C GLY A 48 -2.50 -2.80 -5.99
N LEU A 49 -2.92 -1.70 -6.58
CA LEU A 49 -2.07 -0.62 -7.08
C LEU A 49 -2.28 0.61 -6.19
N GLU A 50 -1.17 1.21 -5.77
CA GLU A 50 -1.17 2.53 -5.16
C GLU A 50 -0.83 3.60 -6.20
N PHE A 51 -1.53 4.73 -6.13
CA PHE A 51 -1.19 5.97 -6.84
C PHE A 51 -1.13 7.12 -5.84
N VAL A 52 0.05 7.69 -5.65
CA VAL A 52 0.31 8.72 -4.66
C VAL A 52 0.75 10.00 -5.35
N VAL A 53 0.14 11.12 -4.99
CA VAL A 53 0.61 12.47 -5.38
C VAL A 53 1.41 13.05 -4.22
N VAL A 54 2.63 13.48 -4.49
CA VAL A 54 3.63 13.92 -3.50
C VAL A 54 4.00 15.39 -3.76
N ALA A 55 3.98 16.22 -2.73
CA ALA A 55 4.41 17.61 -2.81
C ALA A 55 5.94 17.72 -2.93
N GLU A 56 6.44 18.90 -3.29
CA GLU A 56 7.88 19.19 -3.38
C GLU A 56 8.64 18.92 -2.07
N ASP A 57 7.97 19.03 -0.91
CA ASP A 57 8.55 18.74 0.41
C ASP A 57 8.52 17.24 0.78
N GLY A 58 8.10 16.38 -0.15
CA GLY A 58 8.02 14.93 0.02
C GLY A 58 6.78 14.43 0.77
N ARG A 59 5.84 15.31 1.15
CA ARG A 59 4.60 14.89 1.81
C ARG A 59 3.57 14.37 0.81
N ILE A 60 2.83 13.34 1.21
CA ILE A 60 1.68 12.85 0.46
C ILE A 60 0.57 13.91 0.49
N VAL A 61 0.19 14.38 -0.69
CA VAL A 61 -0.95 15.29 -0.90
C VAL A 61 -2.22 14.51 -1.11
N ARG A 62 -2.14 13.43 -1.90
CA ARG A 62 -3.26 12.52 -2.18
C ARG A 62 -2.75 11.10 -2.31
N ASP A 63 -3.62 10.18 -1.93
CA ASP A 63 -3.41 8.76 -2.02
C ASP A 63 -4.69 8.13 -2.60
N TYR A 64 -4.51 7.31 -3.64
CA TYR A 64 -5.55 6.52 -4.26
C TYR A 64 -5.13 5.06 -4.30
N GLN A 65 -5.92 4.24 -3.61
CA GLN A 65 -5.75 2.79 -3.60
C GLN A 65 -6.73 2.13 -4.58
N PHE A 66 -6.21 1.34 -5.51
CA PHE A 66 -6.98 0.49 -6.41
C PHE A 66 -6.81 -0.97 -5.96
N VAL A 67 -7.80 -1.47 -5.23
CA VAL A 67 -7.83 -2.86 -4.75
C VAL A 67 -8.22 -3.78 -5.92
N GLY A 68 -7.44 -4.84 -6.14
CA GLY A 68 -7.76 -5.86 -7.14
C GLY A 68 -9.06 -6.59 -6.79
N VAL A 69 -9.76 -7.10 -7.82
CA VAL A 69 -10.85 -8.07 -7.68
C VAL A 69 -10.30 -9.47 -7.48
#